data_AF-A0A4R5DWA3-F1
#
_entry.id   AF-A0A4R5DWA3-F1
#
_cell.length_a   1.000
_cell.length_b   1.000
_cell.length_c   1.000
_cell.angle_alpha   90.00
_cell.angle_beta   90.00
_cell.angle_gamma   90.00
#
_symmetry.space_group_name_H-M   'P 1'
#
loop_
_entity.id
_entity.type
_entity.pdbx_description
1 polymer ?
#
loop_
_entity_poly.entity_id
_entity_poly.type
_entity_poly.pdbx_seq_one_letter_code
_entity_poly.pdbx_strand_id
1 'polypeptide(L)'
;MEIRHLAGNVQRRPEGWSPEDDLERIRFLADLCHNMPGIARPPRWQPSRRGAPVSSHDRAMTERPMGWVWHTSGREGHAWMLRHIEHAGLRWTPPPPLPTFRKGASHMTLRQRAGVLLGRWPVKPPAGRQPLPPEAHVLKPLDTDAVCAVYEEAGRLRLGLGKGGPRLRAHLAPDGVHYLVPDPADYYWPSDPDGRDDGIRWWQCTVLLRMCDGELVKGSVAVLPKTFTELPSTLPRRKQLRLVHLARATERDTYLWGRDHKPDCGPQTCGFDPEDAQPDA
;
A
#
# COMPACT_ATOMS: atom_id res chain seq x y z
N MET A 1 28.78 1.99 -10.76
CA MET A 1 29.15 0.80 -9.97
C MET A 1 28.41 -0.38 -10.58
N GLU A 2 29.10 -1.39 -11.11
CA GLU A 2 28.49 -2.53 -11.79
C GLU A 2 28.13 -3.60 -10.74
N ILE A 3 26.88 -4.08 -10.71
CA ILE A 3 26.39 -5.10 -9.75
C ILE A 3 27.27 -6.37 -9.77
N ARG A 4 27.92 -6.65 -10.90
CA ARG A 4 28.89 -7.74 -11.08
C ARG A 4 30.10 -7.66 -10.14
N HIS A 5 30.53 -6.47 -9.73
CA HIS A 5 31.67 -6.30 -8.85
C HIS A 5 31.38 -6.74 -7.40
N LEU A 6 30.11 -6.72 -6.99
CA LEU A 6 29.67 -7.18 -5.66
C LEU A 6 29.43 -8.69 -5.60
N ALA A 7 29.06 -9.31 -6.73
CA ALA A 7 29.01 -10.77 -6.86
C ALA A 7 30.40 -11.43 -6.81
N GLY A 8 31.48 -10.68 -7.09
CA GLY A 8 32.86 -11.16 -7.02
C GLY A 8 33.39 -11.41 -5.61
N ASN A 9 32.78 -10.83 -4.57
CA ASN A 9 33.22 -11.01 -3.18
C ASN A 9 32.58 -12.21 -2.47
N VAL A 10 31.89 -13.09 -3.21
CA VAL A 10 31.30 -14.36 -2.72
C VAL A 10 32.36 -15.36 -2.21
N GLN A 11 33.65 -15.09 -2.37
CA GLN A 11 34.74 -15.97 -1.94
C GLN A 11 35.10 -15.94 -0.44
N ARG A 12 34.43 -15.13 0.39
CA ARG A 12 34.54 -15.24 1.86
C ARG A 12 33.16 -15.43 2.47
N ARG A 13 32.62 -16.64 2.35
CA ARG A 13 31.35 -17.02 3.00
C ARG A 13 31.62 -17.63 4.38
N PRO A 14 30.89 -17.20 5.42
CA PRO A 14 30.59 -18.05 6.57
C PRO A 14 29.69 -19.20 6.11
N GLU A 15 29.91 -20.42 6.60
CA GLU A 15 29.02 -21.56 6.35
C GLU A 15 27.59 -21.24 6.82
N GLY A 16 26.58 -21.42 5.95
CA GLY A 16 25.16 -21.32 6.31
C GLY A 16 24.29 -20.36 5.48
N TRP A 17 24.81 -19.67 4.47
CA TRP A 17 24.02 -18.75 3.63
C TRP A 17 23.32 -19.45 2.47
N SER A 18 22.01 -19.22 2.30
CA SER A 18 21.22 -19.79 1.20
C SER A 18 21.26 -18.90 -0.06
N PRO A 19 20.96 -19.47 -1.25
CA PRO A 19 20.80 -18.68 -2.48
C PRO A 19 19.69 -17.61 -2.42
N GLU A 20 18.70 -17.79 -1.55
CA GLU A 20 17.58 -16.84 -1.36
C GLU A 20 18.07 -15.59 -0.60
N ASP A 21 18.93 -15.77 0.40
CA ASP A 21 19.56 -14.68 1.15
C ASP A 21 20.42 -13.80 0.22
N ASP A 22 21.10 -14.41 -0.76
CA ASP A 22 21.89 -13.68 -1.75
C ASP A 22 21.01 -12.83 -2.68
N LEU A 23 19.86 -13.37 -3.12
CA LEU A 23 18.92 -12.62 -3.95
C LEU A 23 18.28 -11.46 -3.17
N GLU A 24 17.92 -11.67 -1.91
CA GLU A 24 17.42 -10.61 -1.03
C GLU A 24 18.48 -9.53 -0.81
N ARG A 25 19.72 -9.92 -0.55
CA ARG A 25 20.86 -9.00 -0.41
C ARG A 25 21.15 -8.21 -1.68
N ILE A 26 21.09 -8.85 -2.85
CA ILE A 26 21.28 -8.18 -4.15
C ILE A 26 20.15 -7.17 -4.38
N ARG A 27 18.89 -7.52 -4.11
CA ARG A 27 17.74 -6.60 -4.21
C ARG A 27 17.91 -5.42 -3.27
N PHE A 28 18.25 -5.69 -2.01
CA PHE A 28 18.51 -4.67 -1.00
C PHE A 28 19.62 -3.68 -1.43
N LEU A 29 20.73 -4.20 -1.94
CA LEU A 29 21.84 -3.37 -2.41
C LEU A 29 21.50 -2.61 -3.71
N ALA A 30 20.72 -3.19 -4.61
CA ALA A 30 20.24 -2.52 -5.81
C ALA A 30 19.31 -1.34 -5.46
N ASP A 31 18.39 -1.55 -4.51
CA ASP A 31 17.49 -0.51 -4.00
C ASP A 31 18.26 0.61 -3.30
N LEU A 32 19.28 0.28 -2.50
CA LEU A 32 20.18 1.26 -1.89
C LEU A 32 20.93 2.07 -2.96
N CYS A 33 21.55 1.41 -3.93
CA CYS A 33 22.33 2.06 -4.98
C CYS A 33 21.48 2.98 -5.86
N HIS A 34 20.24 2.58 -6.17
CA HIS A 34 19.34 3.33 -7.05
C HIS A 34 18.96 4.71 -6.50
N ASN A 35 19.08 4.93 -5.19
CA ASN A 35 18.63 6.14 -4.52
C ASN A 35 19.77 7.07 -4.05
N MET A 36 21.03 6.71 -4.31
CA MET A 36 22.21 7.49 -3.88
C MET A 36 22.40 8.81 -4.66
N PRO A 37 22.95 9.87 -4.02
CA PRO A 37 23.27 11.12 -4.69
C PRO A 37 24.27 10.90 -5.83
N GLY A 38 24.05 11.54 -6.97
CA GLY A 38 24.94 11.44 -8.14
C GLY A 38 24.76 10.18 -9.01
N ILE A 39 23.99 9.18 -8.55
CA ILE A 39 23.57 8.02 -9.34
C ILE A 39 22.11 8.19 -9.79
N ALA A 40 21.26 8.65 -8.88
CA ALA A 40 19.84 8.87 -9.14
C ALA A 40 19.63 10.20 -9.89
N ARG A 41 19.27 10.14 -11.18
CA ARG A 41 18.27 11.11 -11.67
C ARG A 41 16.95 10.59 -11.13
N PRO A 42 16.25 11.30 -10.23
CA PRO A 42 14.97 10.81 -9.76
C PRO A 42 14.10 10.59 -11.00
N PRO A 43 13.62 9.35 -11.25
CA PRO A 43 12.66 9.14 -12.32
C PRO A 43 11.50 10.11 -12.09
N ARG A 44 10.87 10.62 -13.16
CA ARG A 44 9.64 11.40 -13.00
C ARG A 44 8.63 10.52 -12.28
N TRP A 45 8.50 10.71 -10.98
CA TRP A 45 7.61 9.92 -10.15
C TRP A 45 6.20 10.08 -10.70
N GLN A 46 5.58 8.96 -11.04
CA GLN A 46 4.19 8.91 -11.46
C GLN A 46 3.40 8.22 -10.35
N PRO A 47 2.28 8.82 -9.89
CA PRO A 47 1.39 8.14 -8.98
C PRO A 47 0.99 6.79 -9.59
N SER A 48 0.99 5.74 -8.77
CA SER A 48 0.49 4.43 -9.18
C SER A 48 -0.99 4.44 -9.57
N ARG A 49 -1.71 5.54 -9.28
CA ARG A 49 -3.13 5.73 -9.57
C ARG A 49 -3.37 7.09 -10.19
N ARG A 50 -3.86 7.10 -11.43
CA ARG A 50 -4.26 8.35 -12.09
C ARG A 50 -5.32 9.11 -11.29
N GLY A 51 -5.06 10.39 -11.02
CA GLY A 51 -5.98 11.30 -10.33
C GLY A 51 -6.00 11.18 -8.80
N ALA A 52 -5.14 10.33 -8.21
CA ALA A 52 -4.99 10.28 -6.76
C ALA A 52 -4.28 11.55 -6.27
N PRO A 53 -4.62 12.06 -5.08
CA PRO A 53 -3.83 13.12 -4.47
C PRO A 53 -2.42 12.60 -4.20
N VAL A 54 -1.41 13.45 -4.44
CA VAL A 54 -0.02 13.14 -4.08
C VAL A 54 0.06 13.09 -2.57
N SER A 55 0.49 11.96 -2.01
CA SER A 55 0.64 11.83 -0.56
C SER A 55 1.84 12.65 -0.05
N SER A 56 1.83 12.99 1.24
CA SER A 56 2.99 13.61 1.90
C SER A 56 4.26 12.79 1.72
N HIS A 57 4.10 11.48 1.68
CA HIS A 57 5.12 10.49 1.45
C HIS A 57 5.70 10.55 0.03
N ASP A 58 4.84 10.56 -1.00
CA ASP A 58 5.26 10.67 -2.41
C ASP A 58 6.01 11.98 -2.67
N ARG A 59 5.55 13.06 -2.02
CA ARG A 59 6.22 14.35 -2.06
C ARG A 59 7.61 14.27 -1.41
N ALA A 60 7.71 13.65 -0.23
CA ALA A 60 8.99 13.45 0.45
C ALA A 60 9.96 12.59 -0.37
N MET A 61 9.48 11.52 -1.03
CA MET A 61 10.30 10.71 -1.94
C MET A 61 10.79 11.51 -3.14
N THR A 62 9.92 12.34 -3.74
CA THR A 62 10.28 13.17 -4.90
C THR A 62 11.29 14.26 -4.53
N GLU A 63 11.08 14.93 -3.40
CA GLU A 63 11.93 16.04 -2.94
C GLU A 63 13.25 15.54 -2.34
N ARG A 64 13.25 14.37 -1.69
CA ARG A 64 14.37 13.85 -0.90
C ARG A 64 14.50 12.32 -1.02
N PRO A 65 14.89 11.76 -2.18
CA PRO A 65 15.02 10.31 -2.38
C PRO A 65 15.97 9.64 -1.36
N MET A 66 17.08 10.30 -1.03
CA MET A 66 17.99 9.83 0.01
C MET A 66 17.41 9.87 1.42
N GLY A 67 16.51 10.84 1.70
CA GLY A 67 15.79 10.89 2.95
C GLY A 67 14.91 9.65 3.14
N TRP A 68 14.21 9.26 2.09
CA TRP A 68 13.40 8.04 2.08
C TRP A 68 14.22 6.79 2.37
N VAL A 69 15.29 6.57 1.60
CA VAL A 69 16.12 5.37 1.77
C VAL A 69 16.80 5.36 3.13
N TRP A 70 17.28 6.50 3.62
CA TRP A 70 17.79 6.59 4.99
C TRP A 70 16.76 6.12 6.02
N HIS A 71 15.55 6.65 6.00
CA HIS A 71 14.56 6.33 7.03
C HIS A 71 13.91 4.94 6.90
N THR A 72 14.13 4.24 5.79
CA THR A 72 13.55 2.90 5.55
C THR A 72 14.54 1.77 5.54
N SER A 73 15.79 2.03 5.16
CA SER A 73 16.84 1.03 5.24
C SER A 73 17.19 0.83 6.72
N GLY A 74 17.14 -0.42 7.19
CA GLY A 74 17.42 -0.74 8.59
C GLY A 74 18.87 -0.44 8.99
N ARG A 75 19.28 -0.87 10.19
CA ARG A 75 20.63 -0.62 10.72
C ARG A 75 21.76 -1.00 9.74
N GLU A 76 21.60 -2.10 9.02
CA GLU A 76 22.58 -2.56 8.04
C GLU A 76 22.71 -1.61 6.83
N GLY A 77 21.58 -1.06 6.36
CA GLY A 77 21.57 -0.09 5.29
C GLY A 77 22.17 1.24 5.71
N HIS A 78 21.87 1.69 6.93
CA HIS A 78 22.52 2.85 7.55
C HIS A 78 24.04 2.68 7.56
N ALA A 79 24.54 1.55 8.07
CA ALA A 79 25.96 1.26 8.11
C ALA A 79 26.58 1.22 6.71
N TRP A 80 25.88 0.63 5.73
CA TRP A 80 26.35 0.57 4.35
C TRP A 80 26.47 1.97 3.70
N MET A 81 25.44 2.82 3.87
CA MET A 81 25.43 4.19 3.34
C MET A 81 26.54 5.02 3.99
N LEU A 82 26.67 4.98 5.32
CA LEU A 82 27.70 5.73 6.05
C LEU A 82 29.11 5.36 5.59
N ARG A 83 29.41 4.06 5.44
CA ARG A 83 30.70 3.60 4.92
C ARG A 83 30.98 4.13 3.51
N HIS A 84 29.99 4.17 2.63
CA HIS A 84 30.16 4.70 1.27
C HIS A 84 30.40 6.21 1.26
N ILE A 85 29.68 6.95 2.09
CA ILE A 85 29.85 8.41 2.22
C ILE A 85 31.24 8.74 2.76
N GLU A 86 31.70 7.99 3.77
CA GLU A 86 33.05 8.10 4.32
C GLU A 86 34.12 7.77 3.28
N HIS A 87 33.98 6.66 2.55
CA HIS A 87 34.93 6.27 1.49
C HIS A 87 35.02 7.31 0.36
N ALA A 88 33.92 8.00 0.06
CA ALA A 88 33.89 9.10 -0.90
C ALA A 88 34.48 10.42 -0.36
N GLY A 89 34.94 10.45 0.89
CA GLY A 89 35.46 11.66 1.55
C GLY A 89 34.39 12.73 1.80
N LEU A 90 33.10 12.34 1.83
CA LEU A 90 31.98 13.26 1.99
C LEU A 90 31.57 13.36 3.45
N ARG A 91 31.15 14.57 3.88
CA ARG A 91 30.58 14.77 5.21
C ARG A 91 29.10 14.35 5.20
N TRP A 92 28.74 13.41 6.07
CA TRP A 92 27.33 13.04 6.27
C TRP A 92 26.59 14.09 7.10
N THR A 93 25.40 14.47 6.63
CA THR A 93 24.38 15.16 7.43
C THR A 93 23.10 14.34 7.33
N PRO A 94 22.57 13.80 8.43
CA PRO A 94 21.38 12.96 8.37
C PRO A 94 20.19 13.77 7.82
N PRO A 95 19.39 13.18 6.92
CA PRO A 95 18.22 13.86 6.39
C PRO A 95 17.20 14.11 7.51
N PRO A 96 16.43 15.20 7.44
CA PRO A 96 15.33 15.45 8.38
C PRO A 96 14.36 14.25 8.40
N PRO A 97 13.61 14.03 9.50
CA PRO A 97 12.66 12.94 9.59
C PRO A 97 11.64 12.99 8.44
N LEU A 98 11.18 11.82 7.99
CA LEU A 98 10.06 11.75 7.08
C LEU A 98 8.82 12.38 7.73
N PRO A 99 7.90 12.95 6.93
CA PRO A 99 6.63 13.44 7.46
C PRO A 99 5.95 12.31 8.25
N THR A 100 5.57 12.60 9.50
CA THR A 100 4.73 11.68 10.26
C THR A 100 3.40 11.55 9.55
N PHE A 101 2.98 10.31 9.27
CA PHE A 101 1.65 10.05 8.74
C PHE A 101 0.62 10.68 9.66
N ARG A 102 -0.26 11.52 9.10
CA ARG A 102 -1.31 12.16 9.89
C ARG A 102 -2.25 11.08 10.41
N LYS A 103 -2.48 11.07 11.72
CA LYS A 103 -3.59 10.32 12.31
C LYS A 103 -4.91 11.00 11.94
N GLY A 104 -5.90 10.18 11.57
CA GLY A 104 -7.24 10.65 11.22
C GLY A 104 -7.44 11.07 9.75
N ALA A 105 -8.69 11.40 9.45
CA ALA A 105 -9.15 11.64 8.09
C ALA A 105 -8.51 12.91 7.46
N SER A 106 -7.89 12.75 6.30
CA SER A 106 -7.43 13.87 5.49
C SER A 106 -8.60 14.80 5.13
N HIS A 107 -8.43 16.11 5.37
CA HIS A 107 -9.41 17.10 4.92
C HIS A 107 -9.52 17.10 3.39
N MET A 108 -10.75 17.14 2.88
CA MET A 108 -10.98 17.28 1.45
C MET A 108 -10.52 18.63 0.93
N THR A 109 -9.70 18.60 -0.10
CA THR A 109 -9.28 19.77 -0.88
C THR A 109 -10.47 20.40 -1.62
N LEU A 110 -10.36 21.68 -1.98
CA LEU A 110 -11.40 22.38 -2.75
C LEU A 110 -11.74 21.66 -4.07
N ARG A 111 -10.73 21.13 -4.76
CA ARG A 111 -10.92 20.35 -6.00
C ARG A 111 -11.74 19.09 -5.77
N GLN A 112 -11.51 18.37 -4.66
CA GLN A 112 -12.29 17.18 -4.32
C GLN A 112 -13.73 17.56 -3.94
N ARG A 113 -13.93 18.66 -3.20
CA ARG A 113 -15.28 19.17 -2.88
C ARG A 113 -16.06 19.53 -4.13
N ALA A 114 -15.43 20.23 -5.09
CA ALA A 114 -16.02 20.53 -6.39
C ALA A 114 -16.36 19.25 -7.16
N GLY A 115 -15.49 18.23 -7.13
CA GLY A 115 -15.76 16.91 -7.71
C GLY A 115 -17.04 16.26 -7.16
N VAL A 116 -17.23 16.29 -5.84
CA VAL A 116 -18.46 15.79 -5.18
C VAL A 116 -19.69 16.57 -5.63
N LEU A 117 -19.61 17.91 -5.69
CA LEU A 117 -20.74 18.75 -6.11
C LEU A 117 -21.13 18.50 -7.57
N LEU A 118 -20.15 18.24 -8.43
CA LEU A 118 -20.35 17.95 -9.84
C LEU A 118 -20.67 16.47 -10.13
N GLY A 119 -20.82 15.63 -9.10
CA GLY A 119 -21.13 14.21 -9.29
C GLY A 119 -20.00 13.38 -9.91
N ARG A 120 -18.76 13.89 -9.98
CA ARG A 120 -17.66 13.27 -10.74
C ARG A 120 -17.00 12.15 -9.96
N TRP A 121 -17.03 10.94 -10.52
CA TRP A 121 -16.31 9.81 -9.96
C TRP A 121 -14.78 10.03 -10.05
N PRO A 122 -14.01 9.83 -8.97
CA PRO A 122 -12.59 10.21 -8.94
C PRO A 122 -11.64 9.17 -9.55
N VAL A 123 -12.09 7.93 -9.75
CA VAL A 123 -11.29 6.86 -10.36
C VAL A 123 -11.25 7.04 -11.87
N LYS A 124 -10.05 7.05 -12.46
CA LYS A 124 -9.83 7.31 -13.88
C LYS A 124 -8.94 6.25 -14.50
N PRO A 125 -9.22 5.82 -15.75
CA PRO A 125 -8.36 4.88 -16.43
C PRO A 125 -6.98 5.47 -16.74
N PRO A 126 -5.92 4.64 -16.69
CA PRO A 126 -4.62 4.95 -17.27
C PRO A 126 -4.75 5.30 -18.77
N ALA A 127 -3.73 5.94 -19.32
CA ALA A 127 -3.71 6.23 -20.76
C ALA A 127 -3.78 4.93 -21.57
N GLY A 128 -4.64 4.89 -22.59
CA GLY A 128 -4.82 3.72 -23.44
C GLY A 128 -5.60 2.55 -22.82
N ARG A 129 -6.16 2.70 -21.62
CA ARG A 129 -7.01 1.68 -20.97
C ARG A 129 -8.49 2.09 -21.01
N GLN A 130 -9.37 1.10 -21.10
CA GLN A 130 -10.81 1.31 -20.99
C GLN A 130 -11.21 1.72 -19.57
N PRO A 131 -12.24 2.56 -19.39
CA PRO A 131 -12.79 2.84 -18.07
C PRO A 131 -13.36 1.57 -17.44
N LEU A 132 -13.43 1.55 -16.10
CA LEU A 132 -14.18 0.50 -15.41
C LEU A 132 -15.67 0.58 -15.79
N PRO A 133 -16.40 -0.54 -15.78
CA PRO A 133 -17.80 -0.56 -16.14
C PRO A 133 -18.65 0.16 -15.05
N PRO A 134 -19.89 0.58 -15.36
CA PRO A 134 -20.71 1.39 -14.46
C PRO A 134 -20.93 0.76 -13.07
N GLU A 135 -20.97 -0.56 -12.98
CA GLU A 135 -21.14 -1.34 -11.75
C GLU A 135 -19.97 -1.13 -10.78
N ALA A 136 -18.78 -0.78 -11.29
CA ALA A 136 -17.62 -0.45 -10.49
C ALA A 136 -17.65 1.00 -9.95
N HIS A 137 -18.53 1.85 -10.47
CA HIS A 137 -18.68 3.23 -10.03
C HIS A 137 -19.60 3.36 -8.83
N VAL A 138 -19.38 2.55 -7.79
CA VAL A 138 -20.16 2.54 -6.55
C VAL A 138 -19.25 2.23 -5.37
N LEU A 139 -19.61 2.73 -4.18
CA LEU A 139 -18.92 2.41 -2.94
C LEU A 139 -19.84 1.59 -2.05
N LYS A 140 -19.36 0.43 -1.59
CA LYS A 140 -20.12 -0.54 -0.81
C LYS A 140 -19.80 -0.36 0.68
N PRO A 141 -20.78 -0.04 1.54
CA PRO A 141 -20.61 -0.16 2.98
C PRO A 141 -20.62 -1.64 3.39
N LEU A 142 -19.68 -2.05 4.22
CA LEU A 142 -19.55 -3.41 4.73
C LEU A 142 -19.41 -3.36 6.24
N ASP A 143 -20.06 -4.29 6.95
CA ASP A 143 -19.70 -4.57 8.34
C ASP A 143 -18.38 -5.37 8.40
N THR A 144 -17.90 -5.61 9.62
CA THR A 144 -16.62 -6.30 9.85
C THR A 144 -16.61 -7.71 9.27
N ASP A 145 -17.70 -8.47 9.43
CA ASP A 145 -17.78 -9.83 8.91
C ASP A 145 -17.77 -9.87 7.39
N ALA A 146 -18.50 -8.97 6.72
CA ALA A 146 -18.51 -8.86 5.27
C ALA A 146 -17.14 -8.46 4.73
N VAL A 147 -16.40 -7.57 5.42
CA VAL A 147 -15.01 -7.26 5.04
C VAL A 147 -14.12 -8.50 5.17
N CYS A 148 -14.18 -9.19 6.32
CA CYS A 148 -13.40 -10.40 6.54
C CYS A 148 -13.67 -11.46 5.46
N ALA A 149 -14.95 -11.69 5.12
CA ALA A 149 -15.36 -12.63 4.07
C ALA A 149 -14.76 -12.27 2.70
N VAL A 150 -14.73 -10.99 2.32
CA VAL A 150 -14.09 -10.53 1.07
C VAL A 150 -12.59 -10.83 1.05
N TYR A 151 -11.89 -10.59 2.18
CA TYR A 151 -10.46 -10.88 2.29
C TYR A 151 -10.14 -12.39 2.31
N GLU A 152 -10.97 -13.19 2.98
CA GLU A 152 -10.88 -14.65 3.01
C GLU A 152 -11.13 -15.24 1.62
N GLU A 153 -12.15 -14.74 0.89
CA GLU A 153 -12.40 -15.14 -0.49
C GLU A 153 -11.22 -14.83 -1.41
N ALA A 154 -10.65 -13.62 -1.32
CA ALA A 154 -9.48 -13.23 -2.11
C ALA A 154 -8.28 -14.16 -1.86
N GLY A 155 -8.06 -14.55 -0.60
CA GLY A 155 -7.05 -15.52 -0.19
C GLY A 155 -7.33 -16.93 -0.73
N ARG A 156 -8.56 -17.43 -0.56
CA ARG A 156 -9.01 -18.74 -1.05
C ARG A 156 -8.86 -18.88 -2.57
N LEU A 157 -9.17 -17.81 -3.31
CA LEU A 157 -9.04 -17.74 -4.76
C LEU A 157 -7.64 -17.35 -5.25
N ARG A 158 -6.70 -17.08 -4.33
CA ARG A 158 -5.29 -16.72 -4.62
C ARG A 158 -5.16 -15.52 -5.59
N LEU A 159 -5.99 -14.49 -5.42
CA LEU A 159 -6.03 -13.33 -6.33
C LEU A 159 -4.84 -12.36 -6.19
N GLY A 160 -3.90 -12.61 -5.27
CA GLY A 160 -2.65 -11.87 -5.13
C GLY A 160 -2.72 -10.58 -4.30
N LEU A 161 -3.91 -10.09 -3.93
CA LEU A 161 -4.10 -8.94 -3.04
C LEU A 161 -5.10 -9.23 -1.93
N GLY A 162 -4.64 -9.09 -0.69
CA GLY A 162 -5.41 -9.37 0.52
C GLY A 162 -5.13 -10.79 1.04
N LYS A 163 -4.52 -10.88 2.23
CA LYS A 163 -4.63 -12.05 3.07
C LYS A 163 -5.49 -11.64 4.26
N GLY A 164 -6.74 -12.11 4.26
CA GLY A 164 -7.56 -12.11 5.47
C GLY A 164 -6.96 -13.06 6.50
N GLY A 165 -7.45 -12.97 7.73
CA GLY A 165 -7.06 -13.89 8.78
C GLY A 165 -7.56 -13.42 10.15
N PRO A 166 -7.32 -14.23 11.20
CA PRO A 166 -7.68 -13.88 12.57
C PRO A 166 -7.15 -12.50 12.97
N ARG A 167 -5.94 -12.18 12.50
CA ARG A 167 -5.33 -10.87 12.70
C ARG A 167 -6.13 -9.73 12.09
N LEU A 168 -6.69 -9.86 10.89
CA LEU A 168 -7.51 -8.78 10.33
C LEU A 168 -8.74 -8.58 11.22
N ARG A 169 -9.50 -9.65 11.51
CA ARG A 169 -10.72 -9.58 12.31
C ARG A 169 -10.50 -8.96 13.69
N ALA A 170 -9.47 -9.40 14.42
CA ALA A 170 -9.17 -8.90 15.76
C ALA A 170 -8.87 -7.39 15.82
N HIS A 171 -8.37 -6.82 14.72
CA HIS A 171 -7.94 -5.43 14.70
C HIS A 171 -8.96 -4.48 14.03
N LEU A 172 -10.08 -4.99 13.51
CA LEU A 172 -11.18 -4.15 13.02
C LEU A 172 -12.11 -3.74 14.17
N ALA A 173 -12.76 -2.58 14.05
CA ALA A 173 -13.82 -2.20 14.98
C ALA A 173 -14.99 -3.19 14.82
N PRO A 174 -15.45 -3.90 15.86
CA PRO A 174 -16.37 -5.03 15.72
C PRO A 174 -17.74 -4.65 15.13
N ASP A 175 -18.26 -3.48 15.50
CA ASP A 175 -19.50 -2.92 14.94
C ASP A 175 -19.21 -1.82 13.91
N GLY A 176 -18.03 -1.89 13.29
CA GLY A 176 -17.51 -0.91 12.36
C GLY A 176 -18.18 -0.98 11.00
N VAL A 177 -18.43 0.18 10.40
CA VAL A 177 -18.73 0.27 8.97
C VAL A 177 -17.44 0.61 8.22
N HIS A 178 -17.09 -0.28 7.30
CA HIS A 178 -15.97 -0.19 6.38
C HIS A 178 -16.49 0.14 4.98
N TYR A 179 -15.61 0.60 4.10
CA TYR A 179 -16.02 1.00 2.74
C TYR A 179 -15.12 0.40 1.68
N LEU A 180 -15.73 -0.28 0.71
CA LEU A 180 -15.04 -0.92 -0.40
C LEU A 180 -15.34 -0.18 -1.71
N VAL A 181 -14.32 0.09 -2.51
CA VAL A 181 -14.47 0.71 -3.83
C VAL A 181 -13.44 0.19 -4.84
N PRO A 182 -13.83 -0.18 -6.08
CA PRO A 182 -12.89 -0.48 -7.16
C PRO A 182 -12.06 0.76 -7.47
N ASP A 183 -10.75 0.64 -7.24
CA ASP A 183 -9.81 1.74 -7.38
C ASP A 183 -8.43 1.16 -7.74
N PRO A 184 -8.27 0.60 -8.95
CA PRO A 184 -7.03 -0.07 -9.31
C PRO A 184 -5.87 0.89 -9.53
N ALA A 185 -4.68 0.43 -9.16
CA ALA A 185 -3.42 0.96 -9.65
C ALA A 185 -3.29 0.73 -11.16
N ASP A 186 -2.52 1.57 -11.81
CA ASP A 186 -2.34 1.56 -13.26
C ASP A 186 -1.82 0.20 -13.78
N TYR A 187 -1.01 -0.50 -12.99
CA TYR A 187 -0.50 -1.85 -13.28
C TYR A 187 -1.43 -3.00 -12.86
N TYR A 188 -2.47 -2.72 -12.07
CA TYR A 188 -3.55 -3.66 -11.74
C TYR A 188 -4.85 -3.31 -12.45
N TRP A 189 -4.80 -2.45 -13.47
CA TRP A 189 -5.98 -2.10 -14.23
C TRP A 189 -6.46 -3.35 -14.99
N PRO A 190 -7.74 -3.74 -14.85
CA PRO A 190 -8.25 -4.94 -15.48
C PRO A 190 -8.09 -4.85 -17.00
N SER A 191 -7.74 -5.97 -17.62
CA SER A 191 -7.65 -6.08 -19.08
C SER A 191 -9.04 -6.10 -19.70
N ASP A 192 -9.09 -5.84 -21.00
CA ASP A 192 -10.32 -5.94 -21.78
C ASP A 192 -10.84 -7.41 -21.72
N PRO A 193 -12.11 -7.64 -21.33
CA PRO A 193 -12.69 -8.98 -21.32
C PRO A 193 -12.70 -9.68 -22.69
N ASP A 194 -12.64 -8.92 -23.80
CA ASP A 194 -12.62 -9.47 -25.16
C ASP A 194 -11.18 -9.73 -25.69
N GLY A 195 -10.17 -9.41 -24.89
CA GLY A 195 -8.76 -9.63 -25.23
C GLY A 195 -8.34 -11.10 -25.10
N ARG A 196 -7.58 -11.60 -26.08
CA ARG A 196 -6.99 -12.96 -26.13
C ARG A 196 -5.93 -13.27 -25.04
N ASP A 197 -5.83 -12.45 -24.00
CA ASP A 197 -4.74 -12.46 -23.03
C ASP A 197 -5.25 -12.93 -21.66
N ASP A 198 -4.41 -13.62 -20.90
CA ASP A 198 -4.67 -14.10 -19.52
C ASP A 198 -4.68 -12.95 -18.49
N GLY A 199 -5.28 -11.82 -18.85
CA GLY A 199 -5.26 -10.57 -18.11
C GLY A 199 -5.97 -10.63 -16.76
N ILE A 200 -5.77 -9.57 -15.97
CA ILE A 200 -6.35 -9.44 -14.62
C ILE A 200 -7.88 -9.43 -14.70
N ARG A 201 -8.52 -10.48 -14.16
CA ARG A 201 -9.99 -10.68 -14.17
C ARG A 201 -10.71 -10.20 -12.90
N TRP A 202 -9.96 -9.63 -11.96
CA TRP A 202 -10.46 -9.11 -10.69
C TRP A 202 -10.23 -7.60 -10.61
N TRP A 203 -10.95 -6.92 -9.73
CA TRP A 203 -10.73 -5.50 -9.46
C TRP A 203 -9.91 -5.32 -8.19
N GLN A 204 -8.82 -4.56 -8.26
CA GLN A 204 -8.20 -4.05 -7.06
C GLN A 204 -9.17 -3.03 -6.43
N CYS A 205 -9.64 -3.36 -5.23
CA CYS A 205 -10.46 -2.46 -4.45
C CYS A 205 -9.63 -1.79 -3.35
N THR A 206 -9.84 -0.48 -3.17
CA THR A 206 -9.45 0.21 -1.94
C THR A 206 -10.49 -0.10 -0.87
N VAL A 207 -10.00 -0.44 0.33
CA VAL A 207 -10.84 -0.60 1.52
C VAL A 207 -10.52 0.51 2.50
N LEU A 208 -11.50 1.31 2.90
CA LEU A 208 -11.35 2.24 4.03
C LEU A 208 -11.86 1.52 5.27
N LEU A 209 -10.93 1.10 6.12
CA LEU A 209 -11.16 0.27 7.30
C LEU A 209 -11.23 1.14 8.54
N ARG A 210 -12.17 0.84 9.44
CA ARG A 210 -12.17 1.33 10.81
C ARG A 210 -11.51 0.30 11.72
N MET A 211 -10.42 0.70 12.38
CA MET A 211 -9.65 -0.16 13.27
C MET A 211 -10.27 -0.16 14.68
N CYS A 212 -9.85 -1.10 15.53
CA CYS A 212 -10.36 -1.28 16.89
C CYS A 212 -10.16 -0.05 17.79
N ASP A 213 -9.13 0.76 17.54
CA ASP A 213 -8.87 2.04 18.19
C ASP A 213 -9.68 3.22 17.61
N GLY A 214 -10.57 2.93 16.65
CA GLY A 214 -11.40 3.91 15.94
C GLY A 214 -10.72 4.61 14.77
N GLU A 215 -9.44 4.37 14.52
CA GLU A 215 -8.70 4.99 13.41
C GLU A 215 -9.21 4.50 12.05
N LEU A 216 -9.18 5.40 11.05
CA LEU A 216 -9.50 5.07 9.67
C LEU A 216 -8.22 4.86 8.88
N VAL A 217 -8.06 3.67 8.30
CA VAL A 217 -6.87 3.29 7.54
C VAL A 217 -7.26 2.73 6.18
N LYS A 218 -6.32 2.80 5.24
CA LYS A 218 -6.49 2.30 3.88
C LYS A 218 -5.92 0.88 3.76
N GLY A 219 -6.74 -0.04 3.25
CA GLY A 219 -6.33 -1.37 2.82
C GLY A 219 -6.50 -1.54 1.30
N SER A 220 -6.09 -2.69 0.80
CA SER A 220 -6.39 -3.13 -0.56
C SER A 220 -6.71 -4.62 -0.58
N VAL A 221 -7.63 -5.01 -1.44
CA VAL A 221 -8.08 -6.40 -1.64
C VAL A 221 -8.48 -6.60 -3.09
N ALA A 222 -8.21 -7.77 -3.65
CA ALA A 222 -8.70 -8.17 -4.97
C ALA A 222 -10.11 -8.75 -4.85
N VAL A 223 -11.05 -8.27 -5.67
CA VAL A 223 -12.44 -8.72 -5.65
C VAL A 223 -12.90 -9.06 -7.05
N LEU A 224 -13.58 -10.20 -7.22
CA LEU A 224 -14.19 -10.53 -8.51
C LEU A 224 -15.34 -9.56 -8.80
N PRO A 225 -15.55 -9.15 -10.08
CA PRO A 225 -16.67 -8.29 -10.45
C PRO A 225 -18.04 -8.81 -9.99
N LYS A 226 -18.24 -10.13 -10.06
CA LYS A 226 -19.46 -10.81 -9.60
C LYS A 226 -19.67 -10.61 -8.09
N THR A 227 -18.70 -11.01 -7.26
CA THR A 227 -18.73 -10.80 -5.81
C THR A 227 -19.03 -9.33 -5.49
N PHE A 228 -18.32 -8.39 -6.12
CA PHE A 228 -18.50 -6.97 -5.85
C PHE A 228 -19.92 -6.48 -6.18
N THR A 229 -20.49 -6.94 -7.29
CA THR A 229 -21.82 -6.52 -7.76
C THR A 229 -22.90 -6.98 -6.78
N GLU A 230 -22.76 -8.18 -6.22
CA GLU A 230 -23.68 -8.78 -5.24
C GLU A 230 -23.67 -8.07 -3.87
N LEU A 231 -22.61 -7.33 -3.52
CA LEU A 231 -22.54 -6.58 -2.27
C LEU A 231 -23.60 -5.46 -2.20
N PRO A 232 -24.13 -5.13 -1.01
CA PRO A 232 -25.13 -4.09 -0.85
C PRO A 232 -24.58 -2.69 -1.17
N SER A 233 -25.39 -1.84 -1.80
CA SER A 233 -25.10 -0.42 -2.03
C SER A 233 -26.22 0.45 -1.48
N THR A 234 -26.19 0.72 -0.18
CA THR A 234 -27.26 1.45 0.54
C THR A 234 -27.00 2.94 0.69
N LEU A 235 -25.82 3.43 0.31
CA LEU A 235 -25.43 4.83 0.52
C LEU A 235 -25.94 5.76 -0.57
N PRO A 236 -26.42 6.98 -0.23
CA PRO A 236 -26.71 8.01 -1.22
C PRO A 236 -25.48 8.38 -2.04
N ARG A 237 -25.67 8.68 -3.33
CA ARG A 237 -24.59 8.94 -4.29
C ARG A 237 -23.58 10.00 -3.82
N ARG A 238 -24.06 11.10 -3.25
CA ARG A 238 -23.21 12.18 -2.72
C ARG A 238 -22.31 11.71 -1.57
N LYS A 239 -22.82 10.83 -0.70
CA LYS A 239 -22.05 10.23 0.41
C LYS A 239 -21.00 9.25 -0.13
N GLN A 240 -21.34 8.45 -1.14
CA GLN A 240 -20.37 7.60 -1.83
C GLN A 240 -19.20 8.43 -2.38
N LEU A 241 -19.47 9.47 -3.17
CA LEU A 241 -18.44 10.32 -3.77
C LEU A 241 -17.52 10.94 -2.71
N ARG A 242 -18.09 11.44 -1.60
CA ARG A 242 -17.32 11.97 -0.48
C ARG A 242 -16.38 10.92 0.12
N LEU A 243 -16.88 9.71 0.34
CA LEU A 243 -16.11 8.61 0.93
C LEU A 243 -15.03 8.07 -0.01
N VAL A 244 -15.27 8.00 -1.33
CA VAL A 244 -14.21 7.62 -2.28
C VAL A 244 -13.08 8.64 -2.29
N HIS A 245 -13.41 9.93 -2.28
CA HIS A 245 -12.39 10.97 -2.14
C HIS A 245 -11.61 10.86 -0.83
N LEU A 246 -12.29 10.57 0.28
CA LEU A 246 -11.65 10.34 1.56
C LEU A 246 -10.73 9.11 1.51
N ALA A 247 -11.18 7.98 0.98
CA ALA A 247 -10.39 6.77 0.85
C ALA A 247 -9.11 7.02 0.03
N ARG A 248 -9.22 7.71 -1.10
CA ARG A 248 -8.06 8.08 -1.94
C ARG A 248 -7.13 9.11 -1.29
N ALA A 249 -7.63 9.93 -0.37
CA ALA A 249 -6.83 10.91 0.38
C ALA A 249 -6.26 10.35 1.70
N THR A 250 -6.68 9.16 2.11
CA THR A 250 -6.19 8.51 3.32
C THR A 250 -4.79 7.98 3.04
N GLU A 251 -3.80 8.57 3.71
CA GLU A 251 -2.40 8.21 3.56
C GLU A 251 -2.03 7.00 4.41
N ARG A 252 -2.58 6.93 5.62
CA ARG A 252 -2.32 5.84 6.56
C ARG A 252 -2.92 4.54 6.04
N ASP A 253 -2.10 3.51 5.92
CA ASP A 253 -2.52 2.18 5.51
C ASP A 253 -2.47 1.16 6.66
N THR A 254 -2.95 -0.05 6.40
CA THR A 254 -2.97 -1.15 7.39
C THR A 254 -1.57 -1.55 7.87
N TYR A 255 -0.54 -1.40 7.03
CA TYR A 255 0.84 -1.72 7.40
C TYR A 255 1.39 -0.71 8.41
N LEU A 256 1.25 0.58 8.12
CA LEU A 256 1.67 1.67 8.99
C LEU A 256 0.94 1.64 10.33
N TRP A 257 -0.38 1.42 10.28
CA TRP A 257 -1.16 1.24 11.49
C TRP A 257 -0.69 0.04 12.30
N GLY A 258 -0.54 -1.12 11.67
CA GLY A 258 -0.12 -2.35 12.37
C GLY A 258 1.28 -2.24 12.98
N ARG A 259 2.20 -1.54 12.31
CA ARG A 259 3.54 -1.24 12.86
C ARG A 259 3.46 -0.38 14.11
N ASP A 260 2.67 0.68 14.08
CA ASP A 260 2.56 1.64 15.19
C ASP A 260 1.70 1.06 16.34
N HIS A 261 0.73 0.19 16.05
CA HIS A 261 -0.12 -0.49 17.03
C HIS A 261 0.57 -1.67 17.71
N LYS A 262 1.62 -2.24 17.10
CA LYS A 262 2.34 -3.42 17.60
C LYS A 262 2.73 -3.36 19.09
N PRO A 263 3.21 -2.23 19.65
CA PRO A 263 3.57 -2.15 21.07
C PRO A 263 2.37 -2.29 22.02
N ASP A 264 1.18 -1.91 21.58
CA ASP A 264 -0.05 -1.89 22.38
C ASP A 264 -0.97 -3.10 22.07
N CYS A 265 -0.53 -3.96 21.14
CA CYS A 265 -1.26 -5.12 20.67
C CYS A 265 -1.26 -6.23 21.74
N GLY A 266 -2.45 -6.68 22.14
CA GLY A 266 -2.62 -7.81 23.06
C GLY A 266 -4.09 -8.13 23.32
N PRO A 267 -4.38 -9.25 24.00
CA PRO A 267 -5.75 -9.73 24.22
C PRO A 267 -6.66 -8.69 24.89
N GLN A 268 -6.10 -7.86 25.76
CA GLN A 268 -6.85 -6.81 26.48
C GLN A 268 -7.19 -5.60 25.59
N THR A 269 -6.40 -5.33 24.55
CA THR A 269 -6.55 -4.14 23.70
C THR A 269 -7.30 -4.46 22.40
N CYS A 270 -6.94 -5.56 21.74
CA CYS A 270 -7.49 -5.94 20.44
C CYS A 270 -8.09 -7.36 20.43
N GLY A 271 -8.11 -8.07 21.56
CA GLY A 271 -8.62 -9.45 21.58
C GLY A 271 -7.78 -10.45 20.77
N PHE A 272 -6.60 -10.04 20.29
CA PHE A 272 -5.68 -10.90 19.53
C PHE A 272 -4.73 -11.61 20.50
N ASP A 273 -4.73 -12.94 20.50
CA ASP A 273 -3.69 -13.73 21.15
C ASP A 273 -2.52 -13.94 20.18
N PRO A 274 -1.29 -13.53 20.52
CA PRO A 274 -0.11 -13.82 19.71
C PRO A 274 0.09 -15.33 19.42
N GLU A 275 -0.44 -16.23 20.25
CA GLU A 275 -0.39 -17.68 20.00
C GLU A 275 -1.30 -18.12 18.83
N ASP A 276 -2.34 -17.34 18.50
CA ASP A 276 -3.15 -17.52 17.28
C ASP A 276 -2.39 -17.14 16.01
N ALA A 277 -1.20 -16.53 16.14
CA ALA A 277 -0.27 -16.25 15.05
C ALA A 277 0.71 -17.42 14.86
N GLN A 278 0.23 -18.66 14.76
CA GLN A 278 1.11 -19.73 14.27
C GLN A 278 1.64 -19.33 12.89
N PRO A 279 2.96 -19.46 12.65
CA PRO A 279 3.50 -19.26 11.31
C PRO A 279 2.93 -20.37 10.43
N ASP A 280 2.17 -19.99 9.40
CA ASP A 280 1.80 -20.89 8.31
C ASP A 280 3.09 -21.61 7.83
N ALA A 281 3.13 -22.93 8.00
CA ALA A 281 4.14 -23.81 7.42
C ALA A 281 3.96 -23.93 5.90
#